data_AF-A0A9D2EYW6-F1
#
_entry.id   AF-A0A9D2EYW6-F1
#
_cell.length_a   1.000
_cell.length_b   1.000
_cell.length_c   1.000
_cell.angle_alpha   90.00
_cell.angle_beta   90.00
_cell.angle_gamma   90.00
#
_symmetry.space_group_name_H-M   'P 1'
#
loop_
_entity.id
_entity.type
_entity.pdbx_description
1 polymer ?
#
loop_
_entity_poly.entity_id
_entity_poly.type
_entity_poly.pdbx_seq_one_letter_code
_entity_poly.pdbx_strand_id
1 'polypeptide(L)' 'MQAITDFFTWLFNDPTGVICLVVGGIFVCLAIALLMERKTKQRYFNHEKSEGDWDLFGDDEEE' A
#
# COMPACT_ATOMS: atom_id res chain seq x y z
N MET A 1 -16.49 -5.87 28.94
CA MET A 1 -17.24 -4.61 28.68
C MET A 1 -16.51 -3.41 29.28
N GLN A 2 -16.25 -3.39 30.60
CA GLN A 2 -15.62 -2.24 31.27
C GLN A 2 -14.21 -1.90 30.77
N ALA A 3 -13.33 -2.91 30.61
CA ALA A 3 -11.98 -2.72 30.09
C ALA A 3 -11.92 -2.14 28.65
N ILE A 4 -12.97 -2.35 27.84
CA ILE A 4 -13.06 -1.80 26.48
C ILE A 4 -13.40 -0.31 26.56
N THR A 5 -14.35 0.05 27.43
CA THR A 5 -14.72 1.46 27.67
C THR A 5 -13.54 2.25 28.22
N ASP A 6 -12.81 1.71 29.20
CA ASP A 6 -11.64 2.36 29.79
C ASP A 6 -10.54 2.58 28.74
N PHE A 7 -10.36 1.61 27.83
CA PHE A 7 -9.43 1.75 26.70
C PHE A 7 -9.84 2.88 25.75
N PHE A 8 -11.10 2.97 25.35
CA PHE A 8 -11.59 4.04 24.49
C PHE A 8 -11.50 5.42 25.16
N THR A 9 -11.81 5.50 26.45
CA THR A 9 -11.67 6.74 27.21
C THR A 9 -10.21 7.17 27.27
N TRP A 10 -9.27 6.26 27.53
CA TRP A 10 -7.84 6.58 27.49
C TRP A 10 -7.36 6.98 26.09
N LEU A 11 -7.78 6.26 25.05
CA LEU A 11 -7.36 6.48 23.67
C LEU A 11 -7.73 7.89 23.15
N PHE A 12 -8.88 8.43 23.57
CA PHE A 12 -9.40 9.71 23.06
C PHE A 12 -9.30 10.88 24.05
N ASN A 13 -9.18 10.63 25.35
CA ASN A 13 -9.17 11.69 26.37
C ASN A 13 -7.77 12.02 26.89
N ASP A 14 -6.80 11.12 26.69
CA ASP A 14 -5.41 11.33 27.11
C ASP A 14 -4.53 11.73 25.92
N PRO A 15 -3.67 12.76 26.04
CA PRO A 15 -2.74 13.15 24.96
C PRO A 15 -1.82 12.00 24.54
N THR A 16 -1.46 11.09 25.46
CA THR A 16 -0.64 9.91 25.13
C THR A 16 -1.42 8.89 24.28
N GLY A 17 -2.71 8.71 24.55
CA GLY A 17 -3.60 7.86 23.76
C GLY A 17 -3.78 8.38 22.33
N VAL A 18 -3.95 9.70 22.17
CA VAL A 18 -4.09 10.33 20.85
C VAL A 18 -2.81 10.19 20.02
N ILE A 19 -1.63 10.41 20.62
CA ILE A 19 -0.35 10.21 19.93
C ILE A 19 -0.19 8.76 19.48
N CYS A 20 -0.57 7.80 20.34
CA CYS A 20 -0.55 6.37 19.99
C CYS A 20 -1.45 6.07 18.79
N LEU A 21 -2.64 6.67 18.73
CA LEU A 21 -3.56 6.54 17.60
C LEU A 21 -2.96 7.09 16.30
N VAL A 22 -2.38 8.29 16.35
CA VAL A 22 -1.76 8.93 15.17
C VAL A 22 -0.59 8.09 14.65
N VAL A 23 0.30 7.65 15.54
CA VAL A 23 1.44 6.79 15.17
C VAL A 23 0.93 5.46 14.59
N GLY A 24 -0.05 4.83 15.23
CA GLY A 24 -0.69 3.62 14.72
C GLY A 24 -1.28 3.81 13.32
N GLY A 25 -1.98 4.92 13.08
CA GLY A 25 -2.50 5.27 11.76
C GLY A 25 -1.42 5.45 10.70
N ILE A 26 -0.32 6.12 11.04
CA ILE A 26 0.84 6.27 10.14
C ILE A 26 1.42 4.89 9.80
N PHE A 27 1.60 4.01 10.78
CA PHE A 27 2.08 2.64 10.54
C PHE A 27 1.15 1.85 9.62
N VAL A 28 -0.17 1.98 9.78
CA VAL A 28 -1.15 1.32 8.89
C VAL A 28 -1.03 1.87 7.47
N CYS A 29 -0.93 3.20 7.30
CA CYS A 29 -0.73 3.82 5.99
C CYS A 29 0.58 3.33 5.32
N LEU A 30 1.67 3.26 6.07
CA LEU A 30 2.96 2.75 5.59
C LEU A 30 2.87 1.25 5.22
N ALA A 31 2.18 0.44 6.02
CA ALA A 31 1.98 -0.97 5.72
C ALA A 31 1.19 -1.16 4.43
N ILE A 32 0.13 -0.38 4.22
CA ILE A 32 -0.65 -0.40 2.97
C ILE A 32 0.22 0.06 1.79
N ALA A 33 0.99 1.14 1.95
CA ALA A 33 1.90 1.62 0.92
C ALA A 33 2.94 0.55 0.53
N LEU A 34 3.53 -0.15 1.51
CA LEU A 34 4.46 -1.25 1.25
C LEU A 34 3.79 -2.44 0.57
N LEU A 35 2.54 -2.77 0.92
CA LEU A 35 1.80 -3.84 0.25
C LEU A 35 1.49 -3.47 -1.20
N MET A 36 1.08 -2.22 -1.45
CA MET A 36 0.88 -1.71 -2.80
C MET A 36 2.19 -1.72 -3.59
N GLU A 37 3.30 -1.27 -3.00
CA GLU A 37 4.62 -1.31 -3.63
C GLU A 37 5.06 -2.74 -3.95
N ARG A 38 4.84 -3.70 -3.04
CA ARG A 38 5.15 -5.10 -3.29
C ARG A 38 4.28 -5.69 -4.40
N LYS A 39 3.00 -5.35 -4.45
CA LYS A 39 2.06 -5.81 -5.48
C LYS A 39 2.36 -5.19 -6.84
N THR A 40 2.71 -3.91 -6.92
CA THR A 40 3.10 -3.26 -8.17
C THR A 40 4.45 -3.78 -8.65
N LYS A 41 5.44 -3.99 -7.77
CA LYS A 41 6.68 -4.67 -8.16
C LYS A 41 6.37 -6.05 -8.75
N GLN A 42 5.54 -6.88 -8.13
CA GLN A 42 5.22 -8.21 -8.70
C GLN A 42 4.47 -8.15 -10.05
N ARG A 43 3.63 -7.14 -10.29
CA ARG A 43 2.86 -6.99 -11.54
C ARG A 43 3.68 -6.39 -12.69
N TYR A 44 4.64 -5.52 -12.39
CA TYR A 44 5.45 -4.82 -13.37
C TYR A 44 6.92 -5.29 -13.38
N PHE A 45 7.29 -6.30 -12.59
CA PHE A 45 8.56 -6.99 -12.75
C PHE A 45 8.50 -7.81 -14.04
N ASN A 46 9.00 -7.18 -15.11
CA ASN A 46 9.52 -7.84 -16.30
C ASN A 46 8.62 -8.93 -16.89
N HIS A 47 7.47 -8.55 -17.45
CA HIS A 47 6.98 -9.37 -18.56
C HIS A 47 7.99 -9.17 -19.70
N GLU A 48 8.77 -10.21 -20.02
CA GLU A 48 9.43 -10.29 -21.34
C GLU A 48 8.35 -10.07 -22.39
N LYS A 49 8.66 -9.24 -23.39
CA LYS A 49 7.77 -8.91 -24.51
C LYS A 49 7.23 -10.23 -25.08
N SER A 50 5.96 -10.51 -24.87
CA SER A 50 5.31 -11.69 -25.46
C SER A 50 5.17 -11.45 -26.95
N GLU A 51 5.34 -12.49 -27.78
CA GLU A 51 5.40 -12.42 -29.27
C GLU A 51 4.16 -11.82 -29.98
N GLY A 52 3.18 -11.28 -29.24
CA GLY A 52 2.01 -10.57 -29.77
C GLY A 52 1.76 -9.21 -29.13
N ASP A 53 2.74 -8.64 -28.40
CA ASP A 53 2.63 -7.31 -27.82
C ASP A 53 2.80 -6.25 -28.92
N TRP A 54 1.79 -5.40 -29.10
CA TRP A 54 1.73 -4.41 -30.17
C TRP A 54 2.75 -3.30 -29.90
N ASP A 55 3.81 -3.24 -30.71
CA ASP A 55 4.91 -2.31 -30.53
C ASP A 55 4.72 -1.09 -31.44
N LEU A 56 4.48 0.10 -30.85
CA LEU A 56 4.23 1.35 -31.59
C LEU A 56 5.42 1.79 -32.49
N PHE A 57 6.61 1.24 -32.21
CA PHE A 57 7.84 1.42 -32.99
C PHE A 57 8.39 0.08 -33.50
N GLY A 58 7.60 -0.99 -33.43
CA GLY A 58 7.97 -2.29 -34.00
C GLY A 58 7.78 -2.21 -35.49
N ASP A 59 8.82 -1.69 -36.14
CA ASP A 59 9.19 -1.86 -37.54
C ASP A 59 8.13 -2.55 -38.41
N ASP A 60 7.10 -1.79 -38.83
CA ASP A 60 6.30 -2.09 -40.02
C ASP A 60 7.19 -1.88 -41.29
N GLU A 61 8.42 -2.42 -41.29
CA GLU A 61 9.38 -2.39 -42.41
C GLU A 61 9.79 -3.80 -42.86
N GLU A 62 8.86 -4.76 -42.97
CA GLU A 62 9.08 -5.89 -43.88
C GLU A 62 7.87 -6.12 -44.80
N GLU A 63 8.20 -6.06 -46.09
CA GLU A 63 7.42 -5.99 -47.35
C GLU A 63 6.39 -7.10 -47.59
#